data_AF-A0A151BA69-F1
#
_entry.id   AF-A0A151BA69-F1
#
_cell.length_a   1.000
_cell.length_b   1.000
_cell.length_c   1.000
_cell.angle_alpha   90.00
_cell.angle_beta   90.00
_cell.angle_gamma   90.00
#
_symmetry.space_group_name_H-M   'P 1'
#
loop_
_entity.id
_entity.type
_entity.pdbx_description
1 polymer ?
#
loop_
_entity_poly.entity_id
_entity_poly.type
_entity_poly.pdbx_seq_one_letter_code
_entity_poly.pdbx_strand_id
1 'polypeptide(L)'
;MRIIDSSVIVKFFSKKPGWRRVKKYLLKPYTLEFAVKELGNALWKKALKGEVSFKDTVEIIRGFKLIARFIEQDAVIERAFELALKYELTLIRSL
;
A
#
# COMPACT_ATOMS: atom_id res chain seq x y z
N MET A 1 -3.26 -11.27 -13.40
CA MET A 1 -2.36 -10.56 -12.46
C MET A 1 -3.00 -9.23 -12.10
N ARG A 2 -3.09 -8.84 -10.82
CA ARG A 2 -3.60 -7.51 -10.42
C ARG A 2 -2.51 -6.78 -9.65
N ILE A 3 -1.99 -5.72 -10.25
CA ILE A 3 -1.11 -4.75 -9.60
C ILE A 3 -2.00 -3.79 -8.83
N ILE A 4 -1.67 -3.53 -7.57
CA ILE A 4 -2.51 -2.76 -6.67
C ILE A 4 -1.67 -1.69 -6.03
N ASP A 5 -2.17 -0.46 -6.14
CA ASP A 5 -1.61 0.70 -5.47
C ASP A 5 -1.81 0.64 -3.94
N SER A 6 -0.92 1.32 -3.22
CA SER A 6 -0.97 1.41 -1.75
C SER A 6 -2.28 1.97 -1.24
N SER A 7 -2.95 2.87 -1.98
CA SER A 7 -4.21 3.49 -1.54
C SER A 7 -5.31 2.46 -1.32
N VAL A 8 -5.36 1.39 -2.13
CA VAL A 8 -6.32 0.29 -2.00
C VAL A 8 -6.03 -0.54 -0.75
N ILE A 9 -4.74 -0.83 -0.52
CA ILE A 9 -4.25 -1.58 0.64
C ILE A 9 -4.55 -0.80 1.92
N VAL A 10 -4.13 0.47 1.99
CA VAL A 10 -4.41 1.41 3.08
C VAL A 10 -5.92 1.52 3.32
N LYS A 11 -6.73 1.68 2.27
CA LYS A 11 -8.18 1.80 2.40
C LYS A 11 -8.79 0.58 3.10
N PHE A 12 -8.34 -0.61 2.77
CA PHE A 12 -8.84 -1.84 3.37
C PHE A 12 -8.43 -1.98 4.84
N PHE A 13 -7.15 -1.88 5.14
CA PHE A 13 -6.61 -2.16 6.47
C PHE A 13 -6.88 -1.02 7.46
N SER A 14 -6.89 0.23 7.01
CA SER A 14 -7.29 1.37 7.85
C SER A 14 -8.80 1.55 7.99
N LYS A 15 -9.62 0.66 7.37
CA LYS A 15 -11.10 0.69 7.41
C LYS A 15 -11.72 2.01 6.96
N LYS A 16 -11.11 2.68 5.98
CA LYS A 16 -11.67 3.93 5.41
C LYS A 16 -13.04 3.68 4.76
N PRO A 17 -13.92 4.69 4.62
CA PRO A 17 -15.22 4.53 3.97
C PRO A 17 -15.14 3.79 2.63
N GLY A 18 -15.97 2.75 2.47
CA GLY A 18 -15.97 1.89 1.28
C GLY A 18 -14.91 0.78 1.26
N TRP A 19 -14.20 0.51 2.36
CA TRP A 19 -13.16 -0.53 2.44
C TRP A 19 -13.64 -1.93 2.02
N ARG A 20 -14.92 -2.27 2.24
CA ARG A 20 -15.47 -3.58 1.84
C ARG A 20 -15.43 -3.80 0.31
N ARG A 21 -15.57 -2.72 -0.47
CA ARG A 21 -15.60 -2.78 -1.94
C ARG A 21 -14.24 -3.17 -2.54
N VAL A 22 -13.16 -2.88 -1.83
CA VAL A 22 -11.79 -3.18 -2.29
C VAL A 22 -11.26 -4.54 -1.83
N LYS A 23 -11.98 -5.24 -0.93
CA LYS A 23 -11.57 -6.56 -0.41
C LYS A 23 -11.26 -7.56 -1.53
N LYS A 24 -12.07 -7.56 -2.59
CA LYS A 24 -11.91 -8.45 -3.75
C LYS A 24 -10.58 -8.29 -4.50
N TYR A 25 -9.90 -7.16 -4.31
CA TYR A 25 -8.61 -6.91 -4.95
C TYR A 25 -7.46 -7.51 -4.15
N LEU A 26 -7.60 -7.74 -2.84
CA LEU A 26 -6.52 -8.20 -1.95
C LEU A 26 -6.25 -9.70 -1.97
N LEU A 27 -6.82 -10.43 -2.93
CA LEU A 27 -6.51 -11.84 -3.14
C LEU A 27 -5.20 -11.95 -3.93
N LYS A 28 -4.10 -12.30 -3.24
CA LYS A 28 -2.74 -12.45 -3.80
C LYS A 28 -2.30 -11.20 -4.61
N PRO A 29 -2.23 -10.01 -3.98
CA PRO A 29 -1.96 -8.77 -4.68
C PRO A 29 -0.51 -8.68 -5.14
N TYR A 30 -0.28 -8.09 -6.31
CA TYR A 30 1.05 -7.63 -6.72
C TYR A 30 1.19 -6.15 -6.37
N THR A 31 2.29 -5.76 -5.74
CA THR A 31 2.52 -4.37 -5.30
C THR A 31 4.01 -4.10 -5.14
N LEU A 32 4.39 -2.83 -4.99
CA LEU A 32 5.73 -2.45 -4.55
C LEU A 32 5.89 -2.60 -3.03
N GLU A 33 7.12 -2.82 -2.57
CA GLU A 33 7.45 -2.80 -1.15
C GLU A 33 7.11 -1.46 -0.50
N PHE A 34 7.16 -0.37 -1.27
CA PHE A 34 6.72 0.96 -0.86
C PHE A 34 5.30 0.97 -0.27
N ALA A 35 4.38 0.14 -0.77
CA ALA A 35 3.02 0.05 -0.23
C ALA A 35 2.97 -0.44 1.22
N VAL A 36 3.95 -1.23 1.67
CA VAL A 36 4.08 -1.64 3.08
C VAL A 36 4.43 -0.43 3.96
N LYS A 37 5.29 0.47 3.47
CA LYS A 37 5.66 1.71 4.16
C LYS A 37 4.46 2.64 4.29
N GLU A 38 3.66 2.76 3.23
CA GLU A 38 2.44 3.57 3.26
C GLU A 38 1.35 2.98 4.15
N LEU A 39 1.16 1.66 4.13
CA LEU A 39 0.30 0.96 5.08
C LEU A 39 0.76 1.22 6.52
N GLY A 40 2.05 1.06 6.79
CA GLY A 40 2.64 1.32 8.11
C GLY A 40 2.41 2.75 8.57
N ASN A 41 2.64 3.74 7.71
CA ASN A 41 2.43 5.15 8.04
C ASN A 41 0.95 5.46 8.33
N ALA A 42 0.03 4.86 7.58
CA ALA A 42 -1.40 5.02 7.82
C ALA A 42 -1.83 4.39 9.17
N LEU A 43 -1.33 3.20 9.50
CA LEU A 43 -1.60 2.52 10.76
C LEU A 43 -0.96 3.23 11.95
N TRP A 44 0.27 3.73 11.80
CA TRP A 44 0.97 4.53 12.82
C TRP A 44 0.14 5.75 13.21
N LYS A 45 -0.37 6.51 12.24
CA LYS A 45 -1.27 7.66 12.51
C LYS A 45 -2.52 7.27 13.29
N LYS A 46 -3.10 6.09 13.04
CA LYS A 46 -4.27 5.59 13.78
C LYS A 46 -3.90 5.13 15.19
N ALA A 47 -2.75 4.48 15.35
CA ALA A 47 -2.26 4.04 16.64
C ALA A 47 -1.97 5.22 17.57
N LEU A 48 -1.35 6.29 17.08
CA LEU A 48 -1.14 7.51 17.85
C LEU A 48 -2.44 8.19 18.31
N LYS A 49 -3.55 7.96 17.61
CA LYS A 49 -4.87 8.46 17.98
C LYS A 49 -5.66 7.51 18.89
N GLY A 50 -5.07 6.36 19.26
CA GLY A 50 -5.76 5.33 20.03
C GLY A 50 -6.84 4.56 19.26
N GLU A 51 -6.93 4.71 17.93
CA GLU A 51 -7.97 4.08 17.11
C GLU A 51 -7.68 2.59 16.84
N VAL A 52 -6.41 2.17 16.97
CA VAL A 52 -5.93 0.79 16.75
C VAL A 52 -4.75 0.55 17.70
N SER A 53 -4.63 -0.65 18.29
CA SER A 53 -3.51 -0.94 19.19
C SER A 53 -2.19 -1.10 18.43
N PHE A 54 -1.06 -0.80 19.09
CA PHE A 54 0.27 -1.03 18.52
C PHE A 54 0.50 -2.50 18.11
N LYS A 55 -0.07 -3.44 18.87
CA LYS A 55 0.02 -4.87 18.56
C LYS A 55 -0.71 -5.19 17.25
N ASP A 56 -1.95 -4.71 17.12
CA ASP A 56 -2.77 -4.98 15.92
C ASP A 56 -2.14 -4.37 14.66
N THR A 57 -1.53 -3.19 14.75
CA THR A 57 -0.88 -2.58 13.57
C THR A 57 0.30 -3.41 13.07
N VAL A 58 1.11 -3.96 13.99
CA VAL A 58 2.23 -4.86 13.64
C VAL A 58 1.73 -6.17 13.04
N GLU A 59 0.68 -6.76 13.61
CA GLU A 59 0.06 -7.99 13.07
C GLU A 59 -0.50 -7.78 11.67
N ILE A 60 -1.16 -6.64 11.42
CA ILE A 60 -1.66 -6.28 10.09
C ILE A 60 -0.52 -6.22 9.06
N ILE A 61 0.59 -5.56 9.39
CA ILE A 61 1.74 -5.43 8.48
C ILE A 61 2.34 -6.81 8.19
N ARG A 62 2.55 -7.64 9.23
CA ARG A 62 3.08 -9.00 9.09
C ARG A 62 2.16 -9.85 8.21
N GLY A 63 0.85 -9.84 8.48
CA GLY A 63 -0.13 -10.58 7.70
C GLY A 63 -0.18 -10.14 6.23
N PHE A 64 -0.08 -8.83 5.96
CA PHE A 64 -0.05 -8.33 4.59
C PHE A 64 1.20 -8.80 3.82
N LYS A 65 2.39 -8.76 4.45
CA LYS A 65 3.63 -9.23 3.82
C LYS A 65 3.59 -10.71 3.43
N LEU A 66 2.82 -11.54 4.14
CA LEU A 66 2.69 -12.97 3.84
C LEU A 66 1.80 -13.25 2.61
N ILE A 67 0.85 -12.36 2.30
CA ILE A 67 -0.09 -12.57 1.19
C ILE A 67 0.31 -11.80 -0.09
N ALA A 68 1.11 -10.75 0.05
CA ALA A 68 1.53 -9.90 -1.05
C ALA A 68 2.68 -10.51 -1.85
N ARG A 69 2.66 -10.26 -3.16
CA ARG A 69 3.78 -10.52 -4.08
C ARG A 69 4.42 -9.19 -4.42
N PHE A 70 5.70 -9.05 -4.14
CA PHE A 70 6.40 -7.79 -4.33
C PHE A 70 7.03 -7.71 -5.72
N ILE A 71 6.85 -6.57 -6.36
CA ILE A 71 7.56 -6.17 -7.57
C ILE A 71 8.83 -5.45 -7.10
N GLU A 72 9.97 -5.78 -7.70
CA GLU A 72 11.21 -5.07 -7.41
C GLU A 72 11.12 -3.62 -7.89
N GLN A 73 11.36 -2.68 -6.98
CA GLN A 73 11.18 -1.26 -7.26
C GLN A 73 12.22 -0.74 -8.24
N ASP A 74 13.46 -1.21 -8.14
CA ASP A 74 14.55 -0.80 -9.03
C ASP A 74 14.26 -1.16 -10.49
N ALA A 75 13.47 -2.20 -10.74
CA ALA A 75 13.05 -2.60 -12.07
C ALA A 75 12.07 -1.62 -12.74
N VAL A 76 11.45 -0.70 -11.99
CA VAL A 76 10.42 0.22 -12.51
C VAL A 76 10.73 1.70 -12.25
N ILE A 77 11.74 2.04 -11.46
CA ILE A 77 11.96 3.40 -10.96
C ILE A 77 12.31 4.41 -12.06
N GLU A 78 13.16 4.04 -13.03
CA GLU A 78 13.53 4.91 -14.14
C GLU A 78 12.31 5.21 -15.02
N ARG A 79 11.54 4.18 -15.37
CA ARG A 79 10.32 4.34 -16.15
C ARG A 79 9.26 5.15 -15.40
N ALA A 80 9.11 4.93 -14.10
CA ALA A 80 8.21 5.72 -13.26
C ALA A 80 8.62 7.19 -13.24
N PHE A 81 9.92 7.49 -13.24
CA PHE A 81 10.42 8.86 -13.29
C PHE A 81 10.13 9.54 -14.64
N GLU A 82 10.32 8.85 -15.76
CA GLU A 82 9.92 9.37 -17.08
C GLU A 82 8.42 9.70 -17.14
N LEU A 83 7.57 8.83 -16.57
CA LEU A 83 6.13 9.06 -16.50
C LEU A 83 5.80 10.23 -15.57
N ALA A 84 6.50 10.36 -14.45
CA ALA A 84 6.34 11.47 -13.52
C ALA A 84 6.60 12.81 -14.20
N LEU A 85 7.70 12.92 -14.96
CA LEU A 85 8.01 14.12 -15.74
C LEU A 85 6.98 14.37 -16.83
N LYS A 86 6.62 13.34 -17.60
CA LYS A 86 5.68 13.46 -18.72
C LYS A 86 4.28 13.91 -18.32
N TYR A 87 3.81 13.45 -17.16
CA TYR A 87 2.44 13.68 -16.70
C TYR A 87 2.36 14.65 -15.51
N GLU A 88 3.47 15.30 -15.15
CA GLU A 88 3.55 16.24 -14.02
C GLU A 88 3.02 15.63 -12.71
N LEU A 89 3.37 14.36 -12.48
CA LEU A 89 3.01 13.61 -11.28
C LEU A 89 4.20 13.49 -10.35
N THR A 90 3.94 13.18 -9.08
CA THR A 90 5.01 12.76 -8.18
C THR A 90 5.54 11.40 -8.59
N LEU A 91 6.84 11.14 -8.37
CA LEU A 91 7.45 9.83 -8.62
C LEU A 91 6.68 8.71 -7.90
N ILE A 92 6.29 8.94 -6.64
CA ILE A 92 5.52 8.00 -5.84
C ILE A 92 4.21 7.58 -6.51
N ARG A 93 3.54 8.51 -7.20
CA ARG A 93 2.28 8.23 -7.90
C ARG A 93 2.47 7.56 -9.26
N SER A 94 3.69 7.66 -9.79
CA SER A 94 4.06 7.09 -11.10
C SER A 94 4.65 5.69 -10.97
N LEU A 95 5.03 5.31 -9.74
CA LEU A 95 5.35 3.95 -9.31
C LEU A 95 4.07 3.10 -9.14
#